data_AF-A0A932PJI9-F1
#
_entry.id   AF-A0A932PJI9-F1
#
_cell.length_a   1.000
_cell.length_b   1.000
_cell.length_c   1.000
_cell.angle_alpha   90.00
_cell.angle_beta   90.00
_cell.angle_gamma   90.00
#
_symmetry.space_group_name_H-M   'P 1'
#
loop_
_entity.id
_entity.type
_entity.pdbx_description
1 polymer ?
#
loop_
_entity_poly.entity_id
_entity_poly.type
_entity_poly.pdbx_seq_one_letter_code
_entity_poly.pdbx_strand_id
1 'polypeptide(L)'
;MRIAPLALALAVAAAVGGPAPLAAASKPHKHGSGPVKSAKEAKAIAEQDTGGKAVSARRIPLNGASGGWEVDVRMPHESQGWRCVVDADTRMVHTKTRINQPGRINQPGAKAEGPVRMIKGTR
;
A
#
# COMPACT_ATOMS: atom_id res chain seq x y z
N MET A 1 58.50 9.80 -32.48
CA MET A 1 57.32 9.02 -32.00
C MET A 1 56.09 9.82 -32.44
N ARG A 2 55.48 9.52 -33.61
CA ARG A 2 54.19 8.79 -33.78
C ARG A 2 53.10 9.41 -32.86
N ILE A 3 51.97 9.97 -33.29
CA ILE A 3 50.98 9.52 -34.30
C ILE A 3 50.20 10.74 -34.88
N ALA A 4 49.70 10.56 -36.10
CA ALA A 4 49.08 11.49 -37.05
C ALA A 4 47.77 12.23 -36.63
N PRO A 5 47.41 13.32 -37.36
CA PRO A 5 46.14 14.04 -37.26
C PRO A 5 45.05 13.36 -38.10
N LEU A 6 43.77 13.44 -37.69
CA LEU A 6 42.64 13.10 -38.56
C LEU A 6 41.40 13.89 -38.15
N ALA A 7 40.96 14.72 -39.09
CA ALA A 7 39.68 15.40 -39.07
C ALA A 7 38.53 14.39 -39.16
N LEU A 8 37.44 14.67 -38.44
CA LEU A 8 36.11 14.39 -38.96
C LEU A 8 35.13 15.43 -38.40
N ALA A 9 34.83 16.41 -39.25
CA ALA A 9 33.62 17.20 -39.15
C ALA A 9 32.43 16.28 -39.46
N LEU A 10 31.32 16.41 -38.73
CA LEU A 10 30.04 16.74 -39.35
C LEU A 10 28.98 17.05 -38.27
N ALA A 11 28.26 18.13 -38.53
CA ALA A 11 27.22 18.69 -37.72
C ALA A 11 25.83 18.14 -38.09
N VAL A 12 24.87 18.50 -37.24
CA VAL A 12 23.42 18.63 -37.49
C VAL A 12 22.58 17.35 -37.52
N ALA A 13 21.64 17.28 -36.56
CA ALA A 13 20.20 16.98 -36.71
C ALA A 13 19.71 16.35 -35.40
N ALA A 14 18.49 16.53 -34.91
CA ALA A 14 17.39 17.43 -35.15
C ALA A 14 16.51 17.26 -33.92
N ALA A 15 15.76 18.32 -33.60
CA ALA A 15 14.83 18.37 -32.50
C ALA A 15 13.83 17.20 -32.50
N VAL A 16 13.88 16.35 -31.47
CA VAL A 16 12.75 15.50 -31.07
C VAL A 16 12.77 15.32 -29.55
N GLY A 17 12.61 16.41 -28.81
CA GLY A 17 12.36 16.37 -27.37
C GLY A 17 10.85 16.28 -27.13
N GLY A 18 10.33 15.05 -27.03
CA GLY A 18 8.91 14.76 -26.81
C GLY A 18 8.35 15.35 -25.51
N PRO A 19 7.02 15.33 -25.34
CA PRO A 19 6.36 15.90 -24.17
C PRO A 19 6.84 15.21 -22.90
N ALA A 20 7.42 16.01 -22.00
CA ALA A 20 7.85 15.59 -20.68
C ALA A 20 6.66 14.94 -19.95
N PRO A 21 6.78 13.69 -19.46
CA PRO A 21 5.78 13.16 -18.56
C PRO A 21 5.81 14.04 -17.31
N LEU A 22 4.64 14.63 -17.01
CA LEU A 22 4.34 15.25 -15.72
C LEU A 22 4.65 14.24 -14.61
N ALA A 23 5.87 14.31 -14.08
CA ALA A 23 6.21 13.67 -12.83
C ALA A 23 5.39 14.39 -11.76
N ALA A 24 4.21 13.85 -11.49
CA ALA A 24 3.41 14.19 -10.33
C ALA A 24 4.30 13.94 -9.11
N ALA A 25 4.91 15.01 -8.59
CA ALA A 25 5.64 14.99 -7.35
C ALA A 25 4.62 14.67 -6.25
N SER A 26 4.46 13.37 -5.97
CA SER A 26 3.80 12.86 -4.78
C SER A 26 4.50 13.48 -3.59
N LYS A 27 3.92 14.56 -3.04
CA LYS A 27 4.40 15.21 -1.83
C LYS A 27 4.66 14.11 -0.80
N PRO A 28 5.85 14.01 -0.19
CA PRO A 28 6.10 13.04 0.86
C PRO A 28 5.20 13.42 2.02
N HIS A 29 4.04 12.77 2.11
CA HIS A 29 3.14 12.92 3.22
C HIS A 29 3.93 12.44 4.42
N LYS A 30 4.22 13.34 5.38
CA LYS A 30 4.97 13.02 6.58
C LYS A 30 4.33 11.81 7.24
N HIS A 31 4.90 10.63 7.00
CA HIS A 31 4.48 9.41 7.67
C HIS A 31 4.69 9.70 9.16
N GLY A 32 3.60 9.85 9.91
CA GLY A 32 3.64 10.08 11.35
C GLY A 32 4.67 9.14 12.01
N SER A 33 5.53 9.68 12.85
CA SER A 33 6.58 8.90 13.49
C SER A 33 5.96 8.11 14.65
N GLY A 34 5.53 6.88 14.42
CA GLY A 34 5.07 5.97 15.47
C GLY A 34 4.14 4.86 15.00
N PRO A 35 3.80 3.91 15.89
CA PRO A 35 3.00 2.75 15.51
C PRO A 35 1.60 3.12 15.01
N VAL A 36 1.06 2.33 14.08
CA VAL A 36 -0.32 2.37 13.60
C VAL A 36 -1.26 2.02 14.73
N LYS A 37 -1.75 3.04 15.42
CA LYS A 37 -2.62 2.90 16.59
C LYS A 37 -4.09 2.75 16.23
N SER A 38 -4.48 3.04 14.99
CA SER A 38 -5.88 3.13 14.59
C SER A 38 -6.20 2.46 13.27
N ALA A 39 -7.44 1.95 13.17
CA ALA A 39 -7.99 1.37 11.95
C ALA A 39 -7.98 2.38 10.78
N LYS A 40 -8.23 3.67 11.06
CA LYS A 40 -8.24 4.72 10.03
C LYS A 40 -6.87 4.89 9.38
N GLU A 41 -5.81 4.81 10.17
CA GLU A 41 -4.45 4.94 9.70
C GLU A 41 -3.99 3.71 8.91
N ALA A 42 -4.34 2.50 9.37
CA ALA A 42 -4.14 1.28 8.60
C ALA A 42 -4.86 1.30 7.24
N LYS A 43 -6.11 1.79 7.22
CA LYS A 43 -6.87 1.98 5.98
C LYS A 43 -6.14 2.92 5.02
N ALA A 44 -5.70 4.08 5.50
CA ALA A 44 -4.98 5.04 4.66
C ALA A 44 -3.69 4.45 4.06
N ILE A 45 -2.93 3.67 4.84
CA ILE A 45 -1.73 2.98 4.36
C ILE A 45 -2.09 1.98 3.25
N ALA A 46 -3.12 1.16 3.46
CA ALA A 46 -3.55 0.18 2.45
C ALA A 46 -4.13 0.85 1.19
N GLU A 47 -4.85 1.97 1.31
CA GLU A 47 -5.35 2.75 0.17
C GLU A 47 -4.20 3.34 -0.64
N GLN A 48 -3.20 3.94 0.03
CA GLN A 48 -2.02 4.50 -0.62
C GLN A 48 -1.20 3.44 -1.37
N ASP A 49 -1.06 2.26 -0.76
CA ASP A 49 -0.23 1.17 -1.30
C ASP A 49 -0.90 0.39 -2.44
N THR A 50 -2.23 0.33 -2.45
CA THR A 50 -2.97 -0.45 -3.46
C THR A 50 -3.69 0.40 -4.50
N GLY A 51 -3.94 1.69 -4.23
CA GLY A 51 -4.74 2.57 -5.09
C GLY A 51 -6.24 2.34 -5.03
N GLY A 52 -6.71 1.48 -4.12
CA GLY A 52 -8.12 1.16 -3.93
C GLY A 52 -8.76 1.90 -2.77
N LYS A 53 -10.01 1.54 -2.44
CA LYS A 53 -10.75 2.10 -1.30
C LYS A 53 -10.88 1.08 -0.17
N ALA A 54 -10.36 1.38 1.01
CA ALA A 54 -10.41 0.48 2.15
C ALA A 54 -11.82 0.44 2.75
N VAL A 55 -12.39 -0.76 2.83
CA VAL A 55 -13.77 -0.99 3.30
C VAL A 55 -13.74 -1.37 4.77
N SER A 56 -12.89 -2.31 5.15
CA SER A 56 -12.78 -2.83 6.51
C SER A 56 -11.33 -2.80 6.98
N ALA A 57 -11.15 -2.71 8.30
CA ALA A 57 -9.85 -2.91 8.94
C ALA A 57 -10.06 -3.59 10.29
N ARG A 58 -9.35 -4.69 10.53
CA ARG A 58 -9.38 -5.43 11.79
C ARG A 58 -7.97 -5.56 12.35
N ARG A 59 -7.85 -5.52 13.67
CA ARG A 59 -6.56 -5.73 14.34
C ARG A 59 -6.27 -7.23 14.39
N ILE A 60 -5.05 -7.62 14.04
CA ILE A 60 -4.56 -9.00 14.10
C ILE A 60 -3.28 -9.05 14.94
N PRO A 61 -3.00 -10.14 15.65
CA PRO A 61 -1.69 -10.36 16.25
C PRO A 61 -0.68 -10.73 15.15
N LEU A 62 0.52 -10.14 15.18
CA LEU A 62 1.65 -10.53 14.32
C LEU A 62 2.82 -11.01 15.20
N ASN A 63 3.23 -12.27 15.03
CA ASN A 63 4.43 -12.85 15.64
C ASN A 63 4.64 -12.54 17.14
N GLY A 64 3.56 -12.54 17.94
CA GLY A 64 3.62 -12.50 19.41
C GLY A 64 3.93 -11.15 20.07
N ALA A 65 4.62 -10.22 19.39
CA ALA A 65 4.99 -8.91 19.96
C ALA A 65 4.47 -7.71 19.15
N SER A 66 4.37 -7.83 17.83
CA SER A 66 3.91 -6.75 16.96
C SER A 66 2.42 -6.88 16.67
N GLY A 67 1.71 -5.76 16.72
CA GLY A 67 0.33 -5.72 16.23
C GLY A 67 0.32 -5.63 14.71
N GLY A 68 -0.75 -6.10 14.08
CA GLY A 68 -1.02 -5.85 12.68
C GLY A 68 -2.45 -5.38 12.45
N TRP A 69 -2.70 -4.89 11.26
CA TRP A 69 -4.03 -4.57 10.77
C TRP A 69 -4.26 -5.31 9.46
N GLU A 70 -5.27 -6.18 9.43
CA GLU A 70 -5.76 -6.72 8.18
C GLU A 70 -6.81 -5.75 7.62
N VAL A 71 -6.59 -5.28 6.41
CA VAL A 71 -7.39 -4.27 5.73
C VAL A 71 -7.92 -4.83 4.43
N ASP A 72 -9.24 -4.84 4.28
CA ASP A 72 -9.89 -5.24 3.04
C ASP A 72 -10.11 -4.01 2.16
N VAL A 73 -9.54 -4.03 0.96
CA VAL A 73 -9.57 -2.95 -0.01
C VAL A 73 -10.41 -3.35 -1.23
N ARG A 74 -11.37 -2.51 -1.56
CA ARG A 74 -12.17 -2.61 -2.77
C ARG A 74 -11.48 -1.88 -3.90
N MET A 75 -11.34 -2.57 -5.02
CA MET A 75 -10.89 -1.98 -6.27
C MET A 75 -12.10 -1.62 -7.15
N PRO A 76 -12.22 -0.37 -7.64
CA PRO A 76 -13.40 0.07 -8.39
C PRO A 76 -13.47 -0.51 -9.81
N HIS A 77 -12.32 -0.80 -10.43
CA HIS A 77 -12.23 -1.28 -11.81
C HIS A 77 -11.84 -2.75 -11.92
N GLU A 78 -11.83 -3.48 -10.81
CA GLU A 78 -11.44 -4.90 -10.78
C GLU A 78 -12.57 -5.77 -10.24
N SER A 79 -12.58 -7.04 -10.61
CA SER A 79 -13.52 -8.04 -10.08
C SER A 79 -13.13 -8.56 -8.69
N GLN A 80 -11.87 -8.34 -8.30
CA GLN A 80 -11.30 -8.77 -7.04
C GLN A 80 -10.83 -7.57 -6.22
N GLY A 81 -10.91 -7.71 -4.90
CA GLY A 81 -10.30 -6.77 -3.96
C GLY A 81 -8.94 -7.27 -3.48
N TRP A 82 -8.38 -6.54 -2.54
CA TRP A 82 -7.17 -6.92 -1.83
C TRP A 82 -7.45 -7.06 -0.35
N ARG A 83 -6.75 -7.99 0.28
CA ARG A 83 -6.57 -8.07 1.71
C ARG A 83 -5.12 -7.76 2.01
N CYS A 84 -4.89 -6.65 2.68
CA CYS A 84 -3.56 -6.16 3.03
C CYS A 84 -3.30 -6.37 4.52
N VAL A 85 -2.14 -6.89 4.87
CA VAL A 85 -1.67 -6.92 6.27
C VAL A 85 -0.70 -5.77 6.47
N VAL A 86 -1.14 -4.76 7.21
CA VAL A 86 -0.34 -3.60 7.60
C VAL A 86 0.30 -3.88 8.96
N ASP A 87 1.61 -3.75 9.03
CA ASP A 87 2.38 -3.84 10.27
C ASP A 87 2.16 -2.61 11.14
N ALA A 88 1.87 -2.79 12.43
CA ALA A 88 1.64 -1.66 13.30
C ALA A 88 2.92 -0.87 13.58
N ASP A 89 4.10 -1.48 13.61
CA ASP A 89 5.32 -0.78 14.03
C ASP A 89 6.01 -0.10 12.84
N THR A 90 6.07 -0.79 11.70
CA THR A 90 6.75 -0.31 10.49
C THR A 90 5.85 0.48 9.55
N ARG A 91 4.52 0.41 9.73
CA ARG A 91 3.52 1.09 8.90
C ARG A 91 3.60 0.69 7.42
N MET A 92 4.08 -0.53 7.15
CA MET A 92 4.22 -1.11 5.82
C MET A 92 3.22 -2.24 5.61
N VAL A 93 2.86 -2.50 4.35
CA VAL A 93 2.06 -3.67 3.96
C VAL A 93 2.99 -4.86 3.76
N HIS A 94 2.90 -5.87 4.61
CA HIS A 94 3.72 -7.10 4.51
C HIS A 94 3.12 -8.14 3.56
N THR A 95 1.80 -8.27 3.56
CA THR A 95 1.10 -9.29 2.78
C THR A 95 -0.02 -8.65 1.99
N LYS A 96 -0.13 -9.01 0.71
CA LYS A 96 -1.26 -8.65 -0.17
C LYS A 96 -1.84 -9.93 -0.76
N THR A 97 -3.09 -10.22 -0.42
CA THR A 97 -3.80 -11.39 -0.91
C THR A 97 -5.01 -10.96 -1.72
N ARG A 98 -5.20 -11.55 -2.91
CA ARG A 98 -6.41 -11.32 -3.70
C ARG A 98 -7.62 -11.95 -3.01
N ILE A 99 -8.68 -11.16 -2.87
CA ILE A 99 -9.94 -11.61 -2.27
C ILE A 99 -11.11 -11.28 -3.20
N ASN A 100 -12.25 -11.93 -2.96
CA ASN A 100 -13.51 -11.47 -3.54
C ASN A 100 -13.77 -10.03 -3.13
N GLN A 101 -14.38 -9.25 -4.03
CA GLN A 101 -14.53 -7.81 -3.87
C GLN A 101 -15.26 -7.45 -2.57
N PRO A 102 -14.59 -6.75 -1.63
CA PRO A 102 -15.15 -6.51 -0.31
C PRO A 102 -16.34 -5.55 -0.36
N GLY A 103 -17.35 -5.83 0.46
CA GLY A 103 -18.57 -5.02 0.52
C GLY A 103 -19.60 -5.32 -0.59
N ARG A 104 -19.47 -6.44 -1.32
CA ARG A 104 -20.66 -7.02 -1.96
C ARG A 104 -21.59 -7.56 -0.88
N ILE A 105 -22.89 -7.32 -1.05
CA ILE A 105 -23.99 -7.62 -0.12
C ILE A 105 -24.01 -9.08 0.38
N ASN A 106 -23.29 -10.00 -0.29
CA ASN A 106 -23.24 -11.43 0.01
C ASN A 106 -21.87 -11.93 0.54
N GLN A 107 -21.11 -11.13 1.32
CA GLN A 107 -19.88 -11.63 1.95
C GLN A 107 -20.10 -12.15 3.38
N PRO A 108 -19.92 -13.47 3.62
CA PRO A 108 -19.88 -14.03 4.97
C PRO A 108 -18.52 -13.69 5.59
N GLY A 109 -18.48 -12.68 6.46
CA GLY A 109 -17.25 -12.32 7.18
C GLY A 109 -17.09 -10.83 7.50
N ALA A 110 -17.95 -9.96 6.98
CA ALA A 110 -17.94 -8.52 7.28
C ALA A 110 -18.52 -8.16 8.67
N LYS A 111 -18.62 -9.13 9.59
CA LYS A 111 -18.76 -8.84 11.01
C LYS A 111 -17.36 -8.82 11.58
N ALA A 112 -16.82 -7.63 11.75
CA ALA A 112 -15.73 -7.39 12.68
C ALA A 112 -16.12 -8.07 14.00
N GLU A 113 -15.49 -9.21 14.31
CA GLU A 113 -15.46 -9.72 15.67
C GLU A 113 -14.91 -8.57 16.52
N GLY A 114 -15.82 -7.97 17.29
CA GLY A 114 -15.48 -7.01 18.33
C GLY A 114 -14.51 -7.65 19.34
N PRO A 115 -13.98 -6.85 20.27
CA PRO A 115 -12.96 -7.33 21.20
C PRO A 115 -13.43 -8.61 21.89
N VAL A 116 -12.66 -9.68 21.71
CA VAL A 116 -12.81 -10.94 22.43
C VAL A 116 -12.93 -10.59 23.92
N ARG A 117 -14.13 -10.75 24.48
CA ARG A 117 -14.36 -10.55 25.90
C ARG A 117 -13.52 -11.61 26.61
N MET A 118 -12.41 -11.19 27.22
CA MET A 118 -11.67 -12.03 28.16
C MET A 118 -12.64 -12.48 29.25
N ILE A 119 -13.00 -13.76 29.21
CA ILE A 119 -13.67 -14.44 30.32
C ILE A 119 -12.66 -14.51 31.46
N LYS A 120 -12.81 -13.60 32.43
CA LYS A 120 -12.10 -13.65 33.70
C LYS A 120 -12.65 -14.85 34.48
N GLY A 121 -11.99 -15.99 34.32
CA GLY A 121 -12.20 -17.14 35.21
C GLY A 121 -11.75 -16.76 36.61
N THR A 122 -12.70 -16.56 37.51
CA THR A 122 -12.44 -16.59 38.95
C THR A 122 -12.67 -18.02 39.43
N ARG A 123 -11.62 -18.52 40.07
CA ARG A 123 -11.47 -19.79 40.77
C ARG A 123 -12.55 -19.99 41.83
#